data_AF-A0A2T0MXK8-F1
#
_entry.id   AF-A0A2T0MXK8-F1
#
_cell.length_a   1.000
_cell.length_b   1.000
_cell.length_c   1.000
_cell.angle_alpha   90.00
_cell.angle_beta   90.00
_cell.angle_gamma   90.00
#
_symmetry.space_group_name_H-M   'P 1'
#
loop_
_entity.id
_entity.type
_entity.pdbx_description
1 polymer ?
#
loop_
_entity_poly.entity_id
_entity_poly.type
_entity_poly.pdbx_seq_one_letter_code
_entity_poly.pdbx_strand_id
1 'polypeptide(L)'
;MRSFRRASTWLAAFVIGLPALGLIALLIALRGRSWTLLAGTYLLLFVLAYLAGLLLLAVLRFRPDWLRALVAGIAVYAIATITPLAGSLTTYPYHVIRCGGLPIVATNFAAAKSYNTPDDENYAVTPLHDTFFCQESEAKAAHYHHYEH
;
A
#
# COMPACT_ATOMS: atom_id res chain seq x y z
N MET A 1 19.02 3.90 30.16
CA MET A 1 17.57 4.22 30.26
C MET A 1 17.06 5.27 29.27
N ARG A 2 17.86 6.24 28.77
CA ARG A 2 17.39 7.26 27.81
C ARG A 2 17.10 6.72 26.39
N SER A 3 17.76 5.64 25.94
CA SER A 3 17.54 5.04 24.61
C SER A 3 16.18 4.33 24.50
N PHE A 4 15.73 3.67 25.57
CA PHE A 4 14.45 2.95 25.60
C PHE A 4 13.24 3.90 25.46
N ARG A 5 13.33 5.09 26.06
CA ARG A 5 12.28 6.13 25.98
C ARG A 5 12.16 6.72 24.58
N ARG A 6 13.28 6.81 23.83
CA ARG A 6 13.29 7.21 22.41
C ARG A 6 12.73 6.10 21.52
N ALA A 7 13.14 4.84 21.74
CA ALA A 7 12.60 3.72 20.98
C ALA A 7 11.07 3.57 21.15
N SER A 8 10.55 3.75 22.36
CA SER A 8 9.11 3.66 22.62
C SER A 8 8.31 4.81 22.03
N THR A 9 8.87 6.02 21.94
CA THR A 9 8.18 7.18 21.34
C THR A 9 8.11 7.05 19.82
N TRP A 10 9.17 6.54 19.18
CA TRP A 10 9.14 6.22 17.75
C TRP A 10 8.18 5.09 17.40
N LEU A 11 8.08 4.07 18.27
CA LEU A 11 7.15 2.97 18.08
C LEU A 11 5.69 3.43 18.26
N ALA A 12 5.41 4.31 19.23
CA ALA A 12 4.10 4.94 19.37
C ALA A 12 3.75 5.83 18.17
N ALA A 13 4.70 6.60 17.65
CA ALA A 13 4.51 7.41 16.44
C ALA A 13 4.21 6.54 15.21
N PHE A 14 4.85 5.38 15.07
CA PHE A 14 4.56 4.42 13.99
C PHE A 14 3.19 3.76 14.16
N VAL A 15 2.87 3.30 15.37
CA VAL A 15 1.60 2.62 15.68
C VAL A 15 0.39 3.55 15.52
N ILE A 16 0.56 4.87 15.69
CA ILE A 16 -0.51 5.86 15.48
C ILE A 16 -0.47 6.46 14.06
N GLY A 17 0.73 6.66 13.50
CA GLY A 17 0.92 7.31 12.20
C GLY A 17 0.54 6.45 11.00
N LEU A 18 0.88 5.16 11.00
CA LEU A 18 0.47 4.23 9.94
C LEU A 18 -1.06 4.11 9.80
N PRO A 19 -1.83 3.96 10.89
CA PRO A 19 -3.28 3.95 10.77
C PRO A 19 -3.84 5.28 10.28
N ALA A 20 -3.26 6.42 10.66
CA ALA A 20 -3.68 7.73 10.17
C ALA A 20 -3.43 7.90 8.67
N LEU A 21 -2.30 7.43 8.16
CA LEU A 21 -1.99 7.41 6.72
C LEU A 21 -2.92 6.45 5.95
N GLY A 22 -3.22 5.29 6.52
CA GLY A 22 -4.22 4.36 5.99
C GLY A 22 -5.62 4.97 5.92
N LEU A 23 -5.99 5.80 6.90
CA LEU A 23 -7.25 6.54 6.94
C LEU A 23 -7.34 7.58 5.82
N ILE A 24 -6.25 8.29 5.53
CA ILE A 24 -6.19 9.28 4.44
C ILE A 24 -6.28 8.58 3.08
N ALA A 25 -5.55 7.47 2.87
CA ALA A 25 -5.62 6.69 1.65
C ALA A 25 -7.04 6.11 1.42
N LEU A 26 -7.71 5.69 2.49
CA LEU A 26 -9.09 5.20 2.46
C LEU A 26 -10.09 6.31 2.11
N LEU A 27 -9.92 7.51 2.68
CA LEU A 27 -10.74 8.70 2.38
C LEU A 27 -10.61 9.12 0.91
N ILE A 28 -9.41 9.00 0.33
CA ILE A 28 -9.15 9.31 -1.08
C ILE A 28 -9.77 8.24 -2.01
N ALA A 29 -9.67 6.95 -1.62
CA ALA A 29 -10.20 5.84 -2.40
C ALA A 29 -11.74 5.72 -2.39
N LEU A 30 -12.43 6.29 -1.38
CA LEU A 30 -13.86 6.10 -1.14
C LEU A 30 -14.79 7.19 -1.69
N ARG A 31 -14.33 8.04 -2.61
CA ARG A 31 -15.10 9.17 -3.18
C ARG A 31 -16.27 8.77 -4.10
N GLY A 32 -17.00 7.67 -3.84
CA GLY A 32 -18.13 7.29 -4.69
C GLY A 32 -19.02 6.11 -4.27
N ARG A 33 -18.88 5.50 -3.09
CA ARG A 33 -19.66 4.30 -2.71
C ARG A 33 -20.28 4.39 -1.31
N SER A 34 -21.43 3.73 -1.11
CA SER A 34 -22.32 3.83 0.05
C SER A 34 -21.59 3.78 1.40
N TRP A 35 -21.57 4.94 2.07
CA TRP A 35 -20.68 5.29 3.18
C TRP A 35 -20.86 4.47 4.46
N THR A 36 -22.09 4.05 4.78
CA THR A 36 -22.42 3.60 6.15
C THR A 36 -21.93 2.20 6.47
N LEU A 37 -22.07 1.26 5.54
CA LEU A 37 -21.66 -0.13 5.76
C LEU A 37 -20.13 -0.25 5.75
N LEU A 38 -19.48 0.44 4.82
CA LEU A 38 -18.03 0.35 4.64
C LEU A 38 -17.27 1.10 5.74
N ALA A 39 -17.74 2.28 6.15
CA ALA A 39 -17.17 3.01 7.29
C ALA A 39 -17.37 2.26 8.61
N GLY A 40 -18.54 1.64 8.82
CA GLY A 40 -18.82 0.84 10.01
C GLY A 40 -17.91 -0.38 10.14
N THR A 41 -17.79 -1.19 9.07
CA THR A 41 -16.88 -2.35 9.06
C THR A 41 -15.42 -1.94 9.20
N TYR A 42 -15.01 -0.84 8.57
CA TYR A 42 -13.65 -0.33 8.70
C TYR A 42 -13.34 0.16 10.12
N LEU A 43 -14.22 0.94 10.74
CA LEU A 43 -14.08 1.39 12.13
C LEU A 43 -13.99 0.21 13.09
N LEU A 44 -14.81 -0.82 12.88
CA LEU A 44 -14.76 -2.04 13.69
C LEU A 44 -13.39 -2.74 13.56
N LEU A 45 -12.91 -2.94 12.34
CA LEU A 45 -11.58 -3.54 12.10
C LEU A 45 -10.46 -2.69 12.70
N PHE A 46 -10.57 -1.36 12.61
CA PHE A 46 -9.61 -0.43 13.17
C PHE A 46 -9.56 -0.52 14.70
N VAL A 47 -10.72 -0.50 15.37
CA VAL A 47 -10.81 -0.64 16.82
C VAL A 47 -10.27 -2.00 17.27
N LEU A 48 -10.59 -3.08 16.55
CA LEU A 48 -10.05 -4.41 16.85
C LEU A 48 -8.53 -4.48 16.68
N ALA A 49 -7.99 -3.92 15.60
CA ALA A 49 -6.56 -3.85 15.36
C ALA A 49 -5.85 -3.01 16.45
N TYR A 50 -6.45 -1.89 16.85
CA TYR A 50 -5.94 -1.03 17.91
C TYR A 50 -5.92 -1.75 19.27
N LEU A 51 -7.01 -2.43 19.63
CA LEU A 51 -7.11 -3.22 20.87
C LEU A 51 -6.11 -4.40 20.86
N ALA A 52 -5.96 -5.09 19.72
CA ALA A 52 -4.97 -6.15 19.56
C ALA A 52 -3.55 -5.60 19.74
N GLY A 53 -3.23 -4.45 19.15
CA GLY A 53 -1.95 -3.76 19.33
C GLY A 53 -1.69 -3.37 20.80
N LEU A 54 -2.70 -2.86 21.51
CA LEU A 54 -2.60 -2.54 22.93
C LEU A 54 -2.38 -3.79 23.81
N LEU A 55 -3.10 -4.88 23.53
CA LEU A 55 -2.90 -6.16 24.21
C LEU A 55 -1.50 -6.70 23.98
N LEU A 56 -1.01 -6.63 22.73
CA LEU A 56 0.32 -7.09 22.36
C LEU A 56 1.41 -6.24 23.02
N LEU A 57 1.22 -4.91 23.11
CA LEU A 57 2.07 -3.99 23.88
C LEU A 57 2.03 -4.27 25.39
N ALA A 58 0.85 -4.55 25.95
CA ALA A 58 0.69 -4.90 27.36
C ALA A 58 1.44 -6.21 27.68
N VAL A 59 1.30 -7.23 26.83
CA VAL A 59 2.03 -8.51 26.96
C VAL A 59 3.54 -8.27 26.80
N LEU A 60 3.97 -7.49 25.82
CA LEU A 60 5.39 -7.13 25.63
C LEU A 60 5.97 -6.40 26.84
N ARG A 61 5.18 -5.56 27.52
CA ARG A 61 5.63 -4.83 28.71
C ARG A 61 6.02 -5.76 29.87
N PHE A 62 5.38 -6.92 29.99
CA PHE A 62 5.66 -7.92 31.03
C PHE A 62 6.66 -9.01 30.62
N ARG A 63 7.17 -9.01 29.39
CA ARG A 63 8.10 -10.03 28.88
C ARG A 63 9.57 -9.57 28.88
N PRO A 64 10.53 -10.50 29.03
CA PRO A 64 11.97 -10.23 28.94
C PRO A 64 12.38 -9.76 27.54
N ASP A 65 13.48 -9.00 27.46
CA ASP A 65 13.84 -8.22 26.27
C ASP A 65 14.05 -9.04 24.98
N TRP A 66 14.44 -10.31 25.09
CA TRP A 66 14.60 -11.21 23.93
C TRP A 66 13.27 -11.55 23.25
N LEU A 67 12.18 -11.70 24.02
CA LEU A 67 10.84 -11.93 23.49
C LEU A 67 10.31 -10.70 22.76
N ARG A 68 10.71 -9.48 23.19
CA ARG A 68 10.35 -8.25 22.50
C ARG A 68 10.99 -8.13 21.13
N ALA A 69 12.27 -8.46 21.03
CA ALA A 69 13.01 -8.47 19.77
C ALA A 69 12.40 -9.46 18.77
N LEU A 70 12.02 -10.66 19.23
CA LEU A 70 11.40 -11.68 18.40
C LEU A 70 10.03 -11.25 17.85
N VAL A 71 9.17 -10.68 18.71
CA VAL A 71 7.87 -10.16 18.28
C VAL A 71 8.00 -8.99 17.31
N ALA A 72 8.95 -8.08 17.54
CA ALA A 72 9.23 -6.98 16.62
C ALA A 72 9.72 -7.52 15.26
N GLY A 73 10.60 -8.52 15.25
CA GLY A 73 11.06 -9.18 14.03
C GLY A 73 9.92 -9.84 13.25
N ILE A 74 9.04 -10.58 13.94
CA ILE A 74 7.86 -11.20 13.32
C ILE A 74 6.90 -10.14 12.76
N ALA A 75 6.65 -9.05 13.50
CA ALA A 75 5.77 -7.98 13.05
C ALA A 75 6.34 -7.28 11.79
N VAL A 76 7.63 -6.96 11.78
CA VAL A 76 8.31 -6.39 10.60
C VAL A 76 8.25 -7.36 9.42
N TYR A 77 8.51 -8.64 9.64
CA TYR A 77 8.40 -9.67 8.60
C TYR A 77 6.99 -9.79 8.05
N ALA A 78 5.96 -9.84 8.91
CA ALA A 78 4.57 -9.92 8.51
C ALA A 78 4.11 -8.66 7.74
N ILE A 79 4.57 -7.48 8.14
CA ILE A 79 4.30 -6.24 7.39
C ILE A 79 5.00 -6.31 6.04
N ALA A 80 6.28 -6.69 5.99
CA ALA A 80 7.06 -6.78 4.77
C ALA A 80 6.47 -7.78 3.77
N THR A 81 5.91 -8.92 4.22
CA THR A 81 5.28 -9.91 3.33
C THR A 81 3.92 -9.45 2.79
N ILE A 82 3.18 -8.62 3.52
CA ILE A 82 1.87 -8.09 3.08
C ILE A 82 2.02 -6.82 2.23
N THR A 83 3.08 -6.04 2.43
CA THR A 83 3.34 -4.80 1.67
C THR A 83 3.30 -4.97 0.14
N PRO A 84 3.89 -6.01 -0.48
CA PRO A 84 3.80 -6.19 -1.94
C PRO A 84 2.38 -6.54 -2.43
N LEU A 85 1.47 -7.03 -1.58
CA LEU A 85 0.09 -7.35 -1.97
C LEU A 85 -0.82 -6.11 -2.09
N ALA A 86 -0.42 -4.96 -1.55
CA ALA A 86 -1.17 -3.71 -1.71
C ALA A 86 -0.68 -2.87 -2.92
N GLY A 87 0.36 -3.33 -3.61
CA GLY A 87 0.95 -2.63 -4.75
C GLY A 87 0.13 -2.79 -6.02
N SER A 88 0.23 -1.81 -6.92
CA SER A 88 -0.33 -1.80 -8.28
C SER A 88 0.05 -3.03 -9.12
N LEU A 89 1.14 -3.72 -8.77
CA LEU A 89 1.53 -5.00 -9.38
C LEU A 89 0.47 -6.11 -9.24
N THR A 90 -0.41 -6.03 -8.24
CA THR A 90 -1.48 -7.02 -8.05
C THR A 90 -2.61 -6.91 -9.06
N THR A 91 -2.81 -5.74 -9.68
CA THR A 91 -3.85 -5.55 -10.70
C THR A 91 -3.35 -5.88 -12.11
N TYR A 92 -2.04 -6.05 -12.30
CA TYR A 92 -1.46 -6.38 -13.60
C TYR A 92 -2.02 -7.69 -14.21
N PRO A 93 -2.07 -8.83 -13.50
CA PRO A 93 -2.61 -10.08 -14.08
C PRO A 93 -4.07 -9.94 -14.49
N TYR A 94 -4.86 -9.19 -13.72
CA TYR A 94 -6.25 -8.89 -14.05
C TYR A 94 -6.36 -8.12 -15.38
N HIS A 95 -5.48 -7.14 -15.60
CA HIS A 95 -5.46 -6.38 -16.85
C HIS A 95 -4.94 -7.17 -18.04
N VAL A 96 -3.98 -8.08 -17.85
CA VAL A 96 -3.55 -9.00 -18.91
C VAL A 96 -4.73 -9.84 -19.42
N ILE A 97 -5.52 -10.40 -18.50
CA ILE A 97 -6.71 -11.19 -18.85
C ILE A 97 -7.78 -10.30 -19.50
N ARG A 98 -8.06 -9.13 -18.92
CA ARG A 98 -9.09 -8.21 -19.41
C ARG A 98 -8.79 -7.68 -20.81
N CYS A 99 -7.54 -7.36 -21.10
CA CYS A 99 -7.12 -6.80 -22.38
C CYS A 99 -6.81 -7.89 -23.43
N GLY A 100 -6.77 -9.18 -23.03
CA GLY A 100 -6.45 -10.29 -23.92
C GLY A 100 -4.97 -10.32 -24.37
N GLY A 101 -4.07 -9.70 -23.62
CA GLY A 101 -2.67 -9.49 -23.99
C GLY A 101 -1.93 -8.61 -22.98
N LEU A 102 -0.69 -8.23 -23.30
CA LEU A 102 0.08 -7.30 -22.46
C LEU A 102 -0.60 -5.91 -22.47
N PRO A 103 -0.97 -5.35 -21.31
CA PRO A 103 -1.58 -4.03 -21.26
C PRO A 103 -0.53 -2.93 -21.44
N ILE A 104 -0.98 -1.72 -21.77
CA ILE A 104 -0.15 -0.52 -21.70
C ILE A 104 0.03 -0.15 -20.23
N VAL A 105 1.29 0.00 -19.82
CA VAL A 105 1.66 0.37 -18.46
C VAL A 105 1.85 1.87 -18.38
N ALA A 106 1.18 2.51 -17.43
CA ALA A 106 1.27 3.94 -17.19
C ALA A 106 1.73 4.21 -15.75
N THR A 107 2.49 5.29 -15.58
CA THR A 107 2.92 5.79 -14.29
C THR A 107 2.58 7.26 -14.16
N ASN A 108 2.10 7.67 -12.99
CA ASN A 108 2.01 9.06 -12.58
C ASN A 108 3.04 9.38 -11.47
N PHE A 109 4.06 8.55 -11.33
CA PHE A 109 5.11 8.78 -10.35
C PHE A 109 5.86 10.07 -10.66
N ALA A 110 6.11 10.90 -9.65
CA ALA A 110 6.73 12.22 -9.78
C ALA A 110 6.05 13.15 -10.81
N ALA A 111 4.72 13.01 -11.01
CA ALA A 111 3.95 13.75 -12.02
C ALA A 111 4.42 13.55 -13.47
N ALA A 112 5.27 12.54 -13.71
CA ALA A 112 5.68 12.13 -15.04
C ALA A 112 4.59 11.20 -15.60
N LYS A 113 3.44 11.79 -15.96
CA LYS A 113 2.32 11.07 -16.61
C LYS A 113 2.78 10.46 -17.94
N SER A 114 3.35 9.27 -17.86
CA SER A 114 3.97 8.58 -18.99
C SER A 114 3.46 7.15 -19.10
N TYR A 115 3.52 6.58 -20.30
CA TYR A 115 3.18 5.18 -20.56
C TYR A 115 4.14 4.53 -21.55
N ASN A 116 4.27 3.20 -21.44
CA ASN A 116 4.99 2.35 -22.37
C ASN A 116 4.03 1.33 -23.00
N THR A 117 4.22 1.05 -24.28
CA THR A 117 3.48 0.03 -25.02
C THR A 117 4.24 -1.30 -25.03
N PRO A 118 3.56 -2.44 -25.20
CA PRO A 118 4.21 -3.75 -25.28
C PRO A 118 5.24 -3.90 -26.40
N ASP A 119 5.17 -3.04 -27.41
CA ASP A 119 6.09 -3.03 -28.56
C ASP A 119 7.36 -2.20 -28.29
N ASP A 120 7.43 -1.45 -27.17
CA ASP A 120 8.59 -0.65 -26.80
C ASP A 120 9.74 -1.53 -26.31
N GLU A 121 10.97 -1.22 -26.70
CA GLU A 121 12.17 -1.97 -26.26
C GLU A 121 12.34 -1.99 -24.73
N ASN A 122 11.84 -0.94 -24.05
CA ASN A 122 11.92 -0.74 -22.60
C ASN A 122 10.60 -1.04 -21.88
N TYR A 123 9.74 -1.91 -22.44
CA TYR A 123 8.53 -2.35 -21.75
C TYR A 123 8.87 -3.09 -20.45
N ALA A 124 8.55 -2.48 -19.30
CA ALA A 124 8.79 -3.08 -17.99
C ALA A 124 7.68 -2.72 -17.01
N VAL A 125 7.23 -3.71 -16.24
CA VAL A 125 6.25 -3.51 -15.17
C VAL A 125 6.99 -3.38 -13.84
N THR A 126 7.09 -2.15 -13.36
CA THR A 126 7.69 -1.84 -12.04
C THR A 126 6.62 -1.43 -11.02
N PRO A 127 6.92 -1.48 -9.71
CA PRO A 127 5.99 -0.99 -8.67
C PRO A 127 5.59 0.48 -8.80
N LEU A 128 6.24 1.27 -9.66
CA LEU A 128 5.93 2.68 -9.90
C LEU A 128 4.79 2.87 -10.91
N HIS A 129 4.42 1.83 -11.66
CA HIS A 129 3.29 1.88 -12.57
C HIS A 129 2.02 1.67 -11.77
N ASP A 130 1.18 2.68 -11.69
CA ASP A 130 -0.04 2.70 -10.88
C ASP A 130 -1.30 2.46 -11.72
N THR A 131 -1.19 2.57 -13.04
CA THR A 131 -2.32 2.54 -13.97
C THR A 131 -2.03 1.65 -15.16
N PHE A 132 -3.04 0.93 -15.66
CA PHE A 132 -2.92 0.05 -16.82
C PHE A 132 -4.09 0.31 -17.79
N PHE A 133 -3.80 0.30 -19.08
CA PHE A 133 -4.77 0.53 -20.15
C PHE A 133 -4.75 -0.63 -21.15
N CYS A 134 -5.87 -0.88 -21.82
CA CYS A 134 -5.91 -1.90 -22.88
C CYS A 134 -5.53 -1.31 -24.24
N GLN A 135 -5.74 -0.01 -24.45
CA GLN A 135 -5.42 0.67 -25.71
C GLN A 135 -4.72 2.00 -25.49
N GLU A 136 -3.89 2.39 -26.45
CA GLU A 136 -3.10 3.63 -26.39
C GLU A 136 -4.01 4.88 -26.40
N SER A 137 -5.17 4.75 -27.05
CA SER A 137 -6.23 5.77 -27.06
C SER A 137 -6.75 6.08 -25.66
N GLU A 138 -6.86 5.08 -24.77
CA GLU A 138 -7.31 5.26 -23.39
C GLU A 138 -6.27 6.04 -22.57
N ALA A 139 -4.99 5.71 -22.73
CA ALA A 139 -3.88 6.40 -22.07
C ALA A 139 -3.79 7.87 -22.52
N LYS A 140 -3.90 8.12 -23.83
CA LYS A 140 -3.92 9.47 -24.42
C LYS A 140 -5.13 10.27 -23.93
N ALA A 141 -6.32 9.67 -23.87
CA ALA A 141 -7.53 10.29 -23.33
C ALA A 141 -7.41 10.66 -21.84
N ALA A 142 -6.61 9.90 -21.07
CA ALA A 142 -6.30 10.20 -19.67
C ALA A 142 -5.14 11.21 -19.49
N HIS A 143 -4.65 11.82 -20.57
CA HIS A 143 -3.55 12.79 -20.60
C HIS A 143 -2.20 12.19 -20.13
N TYR A 144 -1.92 10.94 -20.49
CA TYR A 144 -0.57 10.38 -20.39
C TYR A 144 0.19 10.59 -21.70
N HIS A 145 1.50 10.76 -21.61
CA HIS A 145 2.41 10.93 -22.73
C HIS A 145 3.17 9.63 -23.01
N HIS A 146 3.46 9.33 -24.27
CA HIS A 146 4.28 8.17 -24.61
C HIS A 146 5.71 8.41 -24.11
N TYR A 147 6.33 7.44 -23.44
CA TYR A 147 7.72 7.56 -23.01
C TYR A 147 8.66 7.25 -24.18
N GLU A 148 9.11 8.29 -24.88
CA GLU A 148 10.08 8.16 -25.96
C GLU A 148 11.49 8.25 -25.38
N HIS A 149 12.17 7.11 -25.23
CA HIS A 149 13.58 7.06 -24.83
C HIS A 149 14.35 5.92 -25.50
#